data_AF-A0A1S3SY48-F1
#
_entry.id   AF-A0A1S3SY48-F1
#
_cell.length_a   1.000
_cell.length_b   1.000
_cell.length_c   1.000
_cell.angle_alpha   90.00
_cell.angle_beta   90.00
_cell.angle_gamma   90.00
#
_symmetry.space_group_name_H-M   'P 1'
#
loop_
_entity.id
_entity.type
_entity.pdbx_description
1 polymer ?
#
loop_
_entity_poly.entity_id
_entity_poly.type
_entity_poly.pdbx_seq_one_letter_code
_entity_poly.pdbx_strand_id
1 'polypeptide(L)'
;MHIAFEKLPLMKVSISPVGVSITRKGKARTLGLGVKMIPYVALCKYFPVAIVVVIVFSVNGYIDDPLLDCMQDSDYAELLEIVNRGLPFTKTPHHIAIIGGGIAGLTAAKFLEDAGHKVTLIEASGRIGGRVETYRNRREGWYAELGAMRIPSFHKILLSFALKMGLGLNPFIQDDINTYYYVNGLLQKTYTVKENPDVLNYPLTDKERGKSAGQLFDLALWKIRDDIKTAGCKAMLRKYDSYSVKEYLVKEGNLSRGALRMIGDILNENSLFYASLTEMLYIQSDINDNTVYYEITDGFDHLPRAFYQALNSTILLNSKVRLISQTSSNVTVSYQDWRNPSSLTNLTVDYALVTATAKATLFMDFQPPLSPQKMEALRSVHYASSTKVVLSFSERFWEKEGIKGGKSITDLPSRFIYYPSHSFPGTAGGALLASYTCSDDSTLFQGVSEDELKALVLDDLVKIHGEVIRPLCTGGLVKKWGLDPFSLGAFAIYTPYQQTDYASDLFRNESRVHFAGEHTALPHAWIETAMKSALRAARNISNLA
;
A
#
# COMPACT_ATOMS: atom_id res chain seq x y z
N MET A 1 -33.82 22.48 26.56
CA MET A 1 -32.93 22.59 27.73
C MET A 1 -31.55 22.96 27.20
N HIS A 2 -31.21 24.24 27.25
CA HIS A 2 -29.95 24.81 26.76
C HIS A 2 -28.80 24.41 27.68
N ILE A 3 -27.68 23.97 27.11
CA ILE A 3 -26.41 23.86 27.84
C ILE A 3 -25.34 24.57 27.00
N ALA A 4 -24.78 25.62 27.60
CA ALA A 4 -23.79 26.53 27.05
C ALA A 4 -22.37 25.97 27.23
N PHE A 5 -21.49 26.30 26.29
CA PHE A 5 -20.05 26.05 26.34
C PHE A 5 -19.33 27.20 27.06
N GLU A 6 -18.61 26.90 28.14
CA GLU A 6 -17.65 27.80 28.78
C GLU A 6 -16.27 27.70 28.11
N LYS A 7 -15.69 28.86 27.79
CA LYS A 7 -14.30 29.07 27.33
C LYS A 7 -13.43 29.50 28.51
N LEU A 8 -12.22 28.99 28.60
CA LEU A 8 -11.12 29.48 29.46
C LEU A 8 -9.80 29.49 28.66
N PRO A 9 -8.78 30.30 29.03
CA PRO A 9 -8.17 31.27 28.12
C PRO A 9 -6.72 30.98 27.73
N LEU A 10 -6.31 31.62 26.62
CA LEU A 10 -4.98 31.64 26.02
C LEU A 10 -3.99 32.50 26.84
N MET A 11 -2.83 31.92 27.17
CA MET A 11 -1.71 32.60 27.80
C MET A 11 -0.78 33.17 26.71
N LYS A 12 -0.58 34.49 26.70
CA LYS A 12 0.41 35.20 25.86
C LYS A 12 1.70 35.42 26.65
N VAL A 13 2.84 35.15 26.05
CA VAL A 13 4.16 35.58 26.55
C VAL A 13 4.83 36.44 25.47
N SER A 14 5.26 37.64 25.86
CA SER A 14 5.97 38.64 25.06
C SER A 14 7.42 38.72 25.55
N ILE A 15 8.36 38.87 24.62
CA ILE A 15 9.77 39.19 24.93
C ILE A 15 10.23 40.29 23.96
N SER A 16 10.75 41.39 24.52
CA SER A 16 11.30 42.55 23.82
C SER A 16 12.84 42.48 23.74
N PRO A 17 13.50 43.07 22.72
CA PRO A 17 14.96 43.05 22.60
C PRO A 17 15.61 44.32 23.19
N VAL A 18 16.73 44.15 23.89
CA VAL A 18 17.59 45.25 24.36
C VAL A 18 18.82 45.34 23.46
N GLY A 19 19.05 46.53 22.89
CA GLY A 19 20.28 46.92 22.22
C GLY A 19 21.15 47.83 23.10
N VAL A 20 22.47 47.78 22.92
CA VAL A 20 23.43 48.74 23.49
C VAL A 20 24.51 49.05 22.44
N SER A 21 24.93 50.32 22.39
CA SER A 21 25.88 50.92 21.46
C SER A 21 26.92 51.76 22.23
N ILE A 22 28.00 52.15 21.52
CA ILE A 22 29.00 53.24 21.79
C ILE A 22 30.24 52.76 22.63
N THR A 23 31.54 53.00 22.34
CA THR A 23 32.32 54.15 21.77
C THR A 23 33.76 53.78 21.31
N ARG A 24 34.41 54.68 20.55
CA ARG A 24 35.81 54.70 19.99
C ARG A 24 36.93 55.20 20.93
N LYS A 25 38.19 54.76 20.69
CA LYS A 25 39.46 55.52 20.38
C LYS A 25 40.72 54.69 20.75
N GLY A 26 41.72 54.48 19.87
CA GLY A 26 42.94 55.31 19.74
C GLY A 26 44.14 54.49 19.18
N LYS A 27 45.15 55.20 18.64
CA LYS A 27 46.24 54.77 17.71
C LYS A 27 47.45 54.04 18.33
N ALA A 28 48.20 53.24 17.53
CA ALA A 28 49.59 53.48 17.05
C ALA A 28 50.39 52.19 16.70
N ARG A 29 51.38 52.35 15.81
CA ARG A 29 52.21 51.37 15.03
C ARG A 29 53.19 50.50 15.85
N THR A 30 53.50 49.29 15.37
CA THR A 30 54.86 48.84 14.95
C THR A 30 54.84 47.47 14.24
N LEU A 31 55.66 47.32 13.20
CA LEU A 31 55.95 46.08 12.47
C LEU A 31 56.80 45.12 13.33
N GLY A 32 56.47 43.84 13.31
CA GLY A 32 57.34 42.75 13.75
C GLY A 32 56.92 41.45 13.08
N LEU A 33 57.78 40.92 12.21
CA LEU A 33 57.67 39.56 11.68
C LEU A 33 57.83 38.57 12.85
N GLY A 34 56.80 37.80 13.12
CA GLY A 34 56.83 36.72 14.11
C GLY A 34 55.68 35.76 13.85
N VAL A 35 56.04 34.54 13.43
CA VAL A 35 55.14 33.41 13.22
C VAL A 35 54.24 33.22 14.45
N LYS A 36 52.93 33.35 14.28
CA LYS A 36 51.93 33.02 15.31
C LYS A 36 51.06 31.86 14.84
N MET A 37 51.14 30.76 15.59
CA MET A 37 50.18 29.67 15.59
C MET A 37 48.75 30.21 15.64
N ILE A 38 47.89 29.71 14.75
CA ILE A 38 46.45 29.93 14.82
C ILE A 38 45.93 29.19 16.05
N PRO A 39 45.21 29.85 16.98
CA PRO A 39 44.68 29.18 18.16
C PRO A 39 43.51 28.27 17.80
N TYR A 40 43.50 27.10 18.43
CA TYR A 40 42.57 25.98 18.36
C TYR A 40 41.12 26.30 18.83
N VAL A 41 40.59 27.50 18.56
CA VAL A 41 39.29 27.95 19.11
C VAL A 41 38.34 28.46 18.01
N ALA A 42 38.61 28.14 16.74
CA ALA A 42 37.68 28.35 15.63
C ALA A 42 36.94 27.07 15.19
N LEU A 43 37.39 25.87 15.61
CA LEU A 43 36.72 24.60 15.29
C LEU A 43 35.58 24.21 16.26
N CYS A 44 35.47 24.83 17.43
CA CYS A 44 34.47 24.44 18.45
C CYS A 44 33.09 25.12 18.32
N LYS A 45 32.88 26.04 17.38
CA LYS A 45 31.55 26.66 17.16
C LYS A 45 30.69 25.94 16.12
N TYR A 46 31.29 25.08 15.31
CA TYR A 46 30.58 24.32 14.27
C TYR A 46 30.47 22.82 14.59
N PHE A 47 31.18 22.33 15.61
CA PHE A 47 31.09 20.94 16.05
C PHE A 47 29.69 20.55 16.57
N PRO A 48 28.96 21.38 17.33
CA PRO A 48 27.60 21.06 17.75
C PRO A 48 26.60 21.10 16.58
N VAL A 49 26.82 21.98 15.60
CA VAL A 49 25.96 22.10 14.41
C VAL A 49 26.21 20.94 13.45
N ALA A 50 27.46 20.51 13.27
CA ALA A 50 27.79 19.33 12.49
C ALA A 50 27.27 18.04 13.15
N ILE A 51 27.33 17.94 14.48
CA ILE A 51 26.74 16.82 15.22
C ILE A 51 25.21 16.86 15.16
N VAL A 52 24.56 18.03 15.24
CA VAL A 52 23.10 18.12 15.06
C VAL A 52 22.69 17.85 13.61
N VAL A 53 23.46 18.26 12.61
CA VAL A 53 23.20 17.93 11.20
C VAL A 53 23.44 16.44 10.95
N VAL A 54 24.52 15.86 11.46
CA VAL A 54 24.77 14.41 11.36
C VAL A 54 23.73 13.62 12.14
N ILE A 55 23.32 14.06 13.33
CA ILE A 55 22.24 13.42 14.10
C ILE A 55 20.89 13.62 13.40
N VAL A 56 20.58 14.77 12.81
CA VAL A 56 19.34 14.96 12.02
C VAL A 56 19.36 14.11 10.75
N PHE A 57 20.52 13.93 10.09
CA PHE A 57 20.68 12.98 8.99
C PHE A 57 20.63 11.51 9.46
N SER A 58 21.14 11.21 10.65
CA SER A 58 21.11 9.86 11.24
C SER A 58 19.73 9.48 11.80
N VAL A 59 18.97 10.46 12.28
CA VAL A 59 17.61 10.30 12.84
C VAL A 59 16.56 10.26 11.72
N ASN A 60 16.91 10.66 10.50
CA ASN A 60 16.10 10.43 9.30
C ASN A 60 16.31 9.07 8.63
N GLY A 61 17.24 8.22 9.11
CA GLY A 61 17.28 6.80 8.74
C GLY A 61 17.37 6.47 7.23
N TYR A 62 17.67 7.44 6.37
CA TYR A 62 18.02 7.18 4.97
C TYR A 62 19.54 7.04 4.91
N ILE A 63 20.01 5.82 5.11
CA ILE A 63 21.17 5.39 4.34
C ILE A 63 20.70 5.49 2.88
N ASP A 64 21.41 6.25 2.04
CA ASP A 64 21.19 6.34 0.59
C ASP A 64 21.35 4.93 -0.01
N ASP A 65 20.34 4.07 0.09
CA ASP A 65 20.31 2.80 -0.63
C ASP A 65 19.92 3.12 -2.07
N PRO A 66 20.85 3.04 -3.03
CA PRO A 66 20.58 3.42 -4.42
C PRO A 66 19.46 2.57 -5.03
N LEU A 67 19.14 1.41 -4.45
CA LEU A 67 17.98 0.61 -4.84
C LEU A 67 16.65 1.34 -4.53
N LEU A 68 16.51 1.93 -3.35
CA LEU A 68 15.30 2.65 -2.96
C LEU A 68 15.07 3.86 -3.88
N ASP A 69 16.12 4.58 -4.23
CA ASP A 69 16.04 5.71 -5.16
C ASP A 69 15.56 5.28 -6.56
N CYS A 70 16.00 4.11 -7.03
CA CYS A 70 15.55 3.56 -8.32
C CYS A 70 14.08 3.16 -8.37
N MET A 71 13.43 3.00 -7.20
CA MET A 71 12.05 2.52 -7.08
C MET A 71 11.05 3.66 -6.84
N GLN A 72 11.49 4.91 -6.77
CA GLN A 72 10.59 6.05 -6.59
C GLN A 72 9.95 6.50 -7.91
N ASP A 73 8.71 6.98 -7.86
CA ASP A 73 8.10 7.63 -9.01
C ASP A 73 8.78 8.97 -9.29
N SER A 74 9.31 9.12 -10.50
CA SER A 74 9.95 10.37 -10.93
C SER A 74 9.03 11.60 -10.91
N ASP A 75 7.70 11.40 -10.98
CA ASP A 75 6.69 12.45 -10.98
C ASP A 75 5.96 12.60 -9.63
N TYR A 76 6.41 11.93 -8.56
CA TYR A 76 5.72 11.94 -7.26
C TYR A 76 5.47 13.35 -6.70
N ALA A 77 6.47 14.23 -6.80
CA ALA A 77 6.38 15.60 -6.33
C ALA A 77 5.30 16.40 -7.10
N GLU A 78 5.20 16.19 -8.40
CA GLU A 78 4.17 16.81 -9.24
C GLU A 78 2.78 16.29 -8.87
N LEU A 79 2.62 14.98 -8.68
CA LEU A 79 1.35 14.39 -8.24
C LEU A 79 0.93 14.93 -6.88
N LEU A 80 1.87 15.10 -5.94
CA LEU A 80 1.59 15.70 -4.64
C LEU A 80 1.18 17.18 -4.77
N GLU A 81 1.76 17.92 -5.72
CA GLU A 81 1.33 19.27 -6.03
C GLU A 81 -0.11 19.31 -6.56
N ILE A 82 -0.47 18.40 -7.47
CA ILE A 82 -1.86 18.25 -7.95
C ILE A 82 -2.78 17.98 -6.76
N VAL A 83 -2.43 17.05 -5.88
CA VAL A 83 -3.22 16.76 -4.66
C VAL A 83 -3.43 18.03 -3.83
N ASN A 84 -2.41 18.86 -3.71
CA ASN A 84 -2.45 20.07 -2.89
C ASN A 84 -3.28 21.19 -3.53
N ARG A 85 -3.10 21.45 -4.82
CA ARG A 85 -3.63 22.62 -5.53
C ARG A 85 -4.87 22.33 -6.38
N GLY A 86 -5.19 21.06 -6.62
CA GLY A 86 -6.16 20.65 -7.63
C GLY A 86 -5.55 20.65 -9.04
N LEU A 87 -6.31 20.11 -10.00
CA LEU A 87 -6.03 20.35 -11.42
C LEU A 87 -6.42 21.79 -11.78
N PRO A 88 -5.76 22.42 -12.77
CA PRO A 88 -6.17 23.72 -13.28
C PRO A 88 -7.63 23.70 -13.75
N PHE A 89 -8.37 24.78 -13.48
CA PHE A 89 -9.75 24.90 -13.95
C PHE A 89 -9.80 24.95 -15.49
N THR A 90 -10.64 24.11 -16.09
CA THR A 90 -10.78 24.01 -17.54
C THR A 90 -11.57 25.20 -18.11
N LYS A 91 -11.16 25.67 -19.29
CA LYS A 91 -11.94 26.63 -20.08
C LYS A 91 -12.93 25.94 -21.03
N THR A 92 -12.75 24.65 -21.21
CA THR A 92 -13.47 23.77 -22.14
C THR A 92 -13.96 22.55 -21.36
N PRO A 93 -15.08 22.69 -20.61
CA PRO A 93 -15.65 21.58 -19.88
C PRO A 93 -15.99 20.40 -20.80
N HIS A 94 -15.70 19.20 -20.29
CA HIS A 94 -16.02 17.93 -20.96
C HIS A 94 -16.93 17.10 -20.08
N HIS A 95 -17.76 16.25 -20.67
CA HIS A 95 -18.45 15.17 -19.96
C HIS A 95 -17.57 13.92 -20.01
N ILE A 96 -17.25 13.37 -18.84
CA ILE A 96 -16.36 12.22 -18.68
C ILE A 96 -17.11 11.09 -17.98
N ALA A 97 -17.13 9.90 -18.59
CA ALA A 97 -17.59 8.69 -17.92
C ALA A 97 -16.45 8.02 -17.17
N ILE A 98 -16.63 7.70 -15.90
CA ILE A 98 -15.67 6.94 -15.09
C ILE A 98 -16.26 5.56 -14.83
N ILE A 99 -15.56 4.52 -15.29
CA ILE A 99 -16.00 3.14 -15.19
C ILE A 99 -15.30 2.47 -14.01
N GLY A 100 -16.03 2.25 -12.92
CA GLY A 100 -15.54 1.69 -11.65
C GLY A 100 -15.59 2.70 -10.50
N GLY A 101 -16.28 2.34 -9.42
CA GLY A 101 -16.40 3.08 -8.15
C GLY A 101 -15.32 2.74 -7.13
N GLY A 102 -14.18 2.21 -7.57
CA GLY A 102 -12.99 2.00 -6.74
C GLY A 102 -12.25 3.31 -6.43
N ILE A 103 -11.21 3.24 -5.61
CA ILE A 103 -10.48 4.46 -5.18
C ILE A 103 -9.84 5.24 -6.35
N ALA A 104 -9.39 4.56 -7.41
CA ALA A 104 -8.90 5.22 -8.62
C ALA A 104 -10.01 6.05 -9.29
N GLY A 105 -11.18 5.44 -9.52
CA GLY A 105 -12.33 6.13 -10.12
C GLY A 105 -12.83 7.30 -9.28
N LEU A 106 -12.95 7.11 -7.96
CA LEU A 106 -13.34 8.17 -7.04
C LEU A 106 -12.33 9.33 -6.99
N THR A 107 -11.03 9.02 -7.02
CA THR A 107 -9.97 10.03 -7.08
C THR A 107 -10.05 10.83 -8.37
N ALA A 108 -10.12 10.17 -9.53
CA ALA A 108 -10.23 10.86 -10.81
C ALA A 108 -11.52 11.69 -10.90
N ALA A 109 -12.65 11.15 -10.43
CA ALA A 109 -13.93 11.86 -10.40
C ALA A 109 -13.81 13.19 -9.67
N LYS A 110 -13.18 13.19 -8.50
CA LYS A 110 -13.05 14.39 -7.68
C LYS A 110 -12.21 15.45 -8.36
N PHE A 111 -11.09 15.08 -8.95
CA PHE A 111 -10.18 16.04 -9.58
C PHE A 111 -10.72 16.59 -10.89
N LEU A 112 -11.41 15.76 -11.68
CA LEU A 112 -12.05 16.20 -12.91
C LEU A 112 -13.26 17.11 -12.62
N GLU A 113 -14.07 16.78 -11.61
CA GLU A 113 -15.17 17.64 -11.16
C GLU A 113 -14.66 19.00 -10.63
N ASP A 114 -13.63 19.00 -9.79
CA ASP A 114 -13.03 20.23 -9.25
C ASP A 114 -12.42 21.11 -10.34
N ALA A 115 -11.89 20.48 -11.41
CA ALA A 115 -11.39 21.19 -12.58
C ALA A 115 -12.51 21.78 -13.46
N GLY A 116 -13.78 21.50 -13.17
CA GLY A 116 -14.95 22.03 -13.89
C GLY A 116 -15.51 21.09 -14.98
N HIS A 117 -15.04 19.85 -15.07
CA HIS A 117 -15.65 18.86 -15.98
C HIS A 117 -16.92 18.26 -15.38
N LYS A 118 -17.84 17.81 -16.24
CA LYS A 118 -19.00 17.02 -15.84
C LYS A 118 -18.60 15.56 -15.75
N VAL A 119 -18.86 14.91 -14.63
CA VAL A 119 -18.49 13.50 -14.43
C VAL A 119 -19.74 12.64 -14.21
N THR A 120 -19.71 11.42 -14.76
CA THR A 120 -20.66 10.36 -14.44
C THR A 120 -19.90 9.10 -14.11
N LEU A 121 -20.02 8.62 -12.89
CA LEU A 121 -19.38 7.39 -12.42
C LEU A 121 -20.35 6.22 -12.55
N ILE A 122 -19.88 5.11 -13.12
CA ILE A 122 -20.65 3.89 -13.37
C ILE A 122 -19.97 2.74 -12.63
N GLU A 123 -20.65 2.16 -11.64
CA GLU A 123 -20.14 1.10 -10.77
C GLU A 123 -20.99 -0.16 -10.90
N ALA A 124 -20.32 -1.29 -11.14
CA ALA A 124 -20.99 -2.56 -11.41
C ALA A 124 -21.67 -3.15 -10.18
N SER A 125 -21.10 -2.96 -8.98
CA SER A 125 -21.64 -3.46 -7.73
C SER A 125 -22.63 -2.49 -7.07
N GLY A 126 -23.25 -2.92 -5.97
CA GLY A 126 -24.11 -2.08 -5.15
C GLY A 126 -23.36 -1.15 -4.18
N ARG A 127 -22.03 -1.06 -4.25
CA ARG A 127 -21.22 -0.25 -3.34
C ARG A 127 -20.04 0.42 -4.02
N ILE A 128 -19.56 1.50 -3.42
CA ILE A 128 -18.27 2.13 -3.77
C ILE A 128 -17.12 1.47 -3.00
N GLY A 129 -15.88 1.83 -3.37
CA GLY A 129 -14.65 1.46 -2.69
C GLY A 129 -13.89 0.31 -3.36
N GLY A 130 -14.56 -0.54 -4.13
CA GLY A 130 -13.94 -1.68 -4.79
C GLY A 130 -13.21 -2.57 -3.78
N ARG A 131 -11.89 -2.74 -3.94
CA ARG A 131 -11.05 -3.53 -3.03
C ARG A 131 -10.81 -2.91 -1.66
N VAL A 132 -11.20 -1.65 -1.44
CA VAL A 132 -11.24 -1.04 -0.11
C VAL A 132 -12.59 -1.39 0.51
N GLU A 133 -12.60 -2.40 1.38
CA GLU A 133 -13.81 -3.00 1.94
C GLU A 133 -13.63 -3.33 3.42
N THR A 134 -14.54 -2.81 4.25
CA THR A 134 -14.60 -3.07 5.69
C THR A 134 -15.92 -3.77 6.02
N TYR A 135 -15.86 -4.91 6.69
CA TYR A 135 -17.04 -5.59 7.23
C TYR A 135 -17.31 -5.10 8.65
N ARG A 136 -18.60 -4.98 9.04
CA ARG A 136 -19.02 -4.50 10.37
C ARG A 136 -20.04 -5.44 10.98
N ASN A 137 -19.69 -6.07 12.11
CA ASN A 137 -20.63 -6.81 12.94
C ASN A 137 -21.16 -5.90 14.05
N ARG A 138 -22.31 -5.27 13.80
CA ARG A 138 -22.95 -4.37 14.78
C ARG A 138 -23.45 -5.09 16.03
N ARG A 139 -23.71 -6.39 15.95
CA ARG A 139 -24.23 -7.19 17.08
C ARG A 139 -23.14 -7.44 18.12
N GLU A 140 -21.93 -7.75 17.67
CA GLU A 140 -20.78 -8.04 18.54
C GLU A 140 -19.86 -6.83 18.75
N GLY A 141 -20.06 -5.74 18.01
CA GLY A 141 -19.34 -4.48 18.21
C GLY A 141 -17.94 -4.45 17.61
N TRP A 142 -17.69 -5.20 16.53
CA TRP A 142 -16.39 -5.24 15.85
C TRP A 142 -16.49 -4.97 14.34
N TYR A 143 -15.37 -4.62 13.74
CA TYR A 143 -15.21 -4.50 12.29
C TYR A 143 -13.92 -5.22 11.85
N ALA A 144 -13.81 -5.51 10.54
CA ALA A 144 -12.63 -6.13 9.98
C ALA A 144 -12.36 -5.64 8.55
N GLU A 145 -11.08 -5.40 8.25
CA GLU A 145 -10.65 -5.00 6.91
C GLU A 145 -10.51 -6.19 5.97
N LEU A 146 -11.39 -6.28 4.97
CA LEU A 146 -11.38 -7.35 3.99
C LEU A 146 -10.32 -7.12 2.91
N GLY A 147 -9.92 -5.87 2.67
CA GLY A 147 -8.89 -5.49 1.71
C GLY A 147 -7.72 -4.75 2.36
N ALA A 148 -7.54 -3.48 2.01
CA ALA A 148 -6.48 -2.62 2.55
C ALA A 148 -6.58 -2.51 4.08
N MET A 149 -5.43 -2.58 4.78
CA MET A 149 -5.39 -2.56 6.25
C MET A 149 -4.32 -1.66 6.85
N ARG A 150 -3.42 -1.08 6.04
CA ARG A 150 -2.33 -0.22 6.52
C ARG A 150 -1.89 0.79 5.46
N ILE A 151 -1.34 1.91 5.91
CA ILE A 151 -0.83 3.04 5.13
C ILE A 151 0.60 3.34 5.61
N PRO A 152 1.64 3.08 4.81
CA PRO A 152 3.01 3.48 5.12
C PRO A 152 3.14 4.99 5.29
N SER A 153 4.03 5.44 6.18
CA SER A 153 4.25 6.87 6.46
C SER A 153 4.78 7.68 5.28
N PHE A 154 5.36 7.01 4.28
CA PHE A 154 5.83 7.63 3.04
C PHE A 154 4.74 7.76 1.97
N HIS A 155 3.53 7.21 2.17
CA HIS A 155 2.38 7.43 1.29
C HIS A 155 1.74 8.81 1.50
N LYS A 156 2.46 9.86 1.10
CA LYS A 156 2.10 11.26 1.34
C LYS A 156 0.85 11.69 0.58
N ILE A 157 0.58 11.13 -0.60
CA ILE A 157 -0.63 11.44 -1.36
C ILE A 157 -1.85 10.97 -0.58
N LEU A 158 -1.88 9.69 -0.18
CA LEU A 158 -2.99 9.12 0.58
C LEU A 158 -3.17 9.80 1.95
N LEU A 159 -2.07 10.02 2.68
CA LEU A 159 -2.11 10.71 3.97
C LEU A 159 -2.62 12.15 3.84
N SER A 160 -2.26 12.86 2.76
CA SER A 160 -2.79 14.20 2.47
C SER A 160 -4.30 14.19 2.24
N PHE A 161 -4.84 13.18 1.54
CA PHE A 161 -6.28 13.03 1.38
C PHE A 161 -6.99 12.73 2.68
N ALA A 162 -6.47 11.78 3.45
CA ALA A 162 -7.03 11.44 4.75
C ALA A 162 -7.15 12.69 5.64
N LEU A 163 -6.09 13.51 5.68
CA LEU A 163 -6.08 14.79 6.40
C LEU A 163 -7.12 15.78 5.85
N LYS A 164 -7.13 16.01 4.52
CA LYS A 164 -8.07 16.96 3.87
C LYS A 164 -9.53 16.56 4.05
N MET A 165 -9.81 15.27 4.16
CA MET A 165 -11.16 14.71 4.34
C MET A 165 -11.54 14.56 5.83
N GLY A 166 -10.67 14.95 6.76
CA GLY A 166 -10.92 14.84 8.19
C GLY A 166 -11.03 13.40 8.70
N LEU A 167 -10.36 12.46 8.03
CA LEU A 167 -10.32 11.05 8.45
C LEU A 167 -9.36 10.88 9.62
N GLY A 168 -9.83 10.24 10.69
CA GLY A 168 -8.98 9.83 11.80
C GLY A 168 -7.97 8.77 11.35
N LEU A 169 -6.74 8.87 11.86
CA LEU A 169 -5.69 7.87 11.66
C LEU A 169 -5.23 7.35 13.02
N ASN A 170 -5.09 6.02 13.12
CA ASN A 170 -4.46 5.36 14.27
C ASN A 170 -3.13 4.74 13.81
N PRO A 171 -2.14 4.58 14.71
CA PRO A 171 -0.97 3.77 14.41
C PRO A 171 -1.37 2.31 14.09
N PHE A 172 -0.79 1.75 13.03
CA PHE A 172 -0.83 0.32 12.75
C PHE A 172 0.50 -0.29 13.20
N ILE A 173 0.44 -1.19 14.18
CA ILE A 173 1.60 -1.85 14.76
C ILE A 173 1.96 -3.04 13.87
N GLN A 174 3.04 -2.88 13.11
CA GLN A 174 3.52 -3.88 12.14
C GLN A 174 4.20 -5.09 12.80
N ASP A 175 4.76 -4.87 13.98
CA ASP A 175 5.54 -5.85 14.72
C ASP A 175 5.38 -5.63 16.24
N ASP A 176 5.21 -6.73 16.97
CA ASP A 176 5.11 -6.76 18.43
C ASP A 176 5.95 -7.94 18.94
N ILE A 177 6.85 -7.66 19.89
CA ILE A 177 7.80 -8.64 20.42
C ILE A 177 7.12 -9.82 21.16
N ASN A 178 5.87 -9.66 21.58
CA ASN A 178 5.10 -10.68 22.30
C ASN A 178 4.35 -11.64 21.38
N THR A 179 4.39 -11.44 20.05
CA THR A 179 3.81 -12.38 19.09
C THR A 179 4.67 -13.65 18.95
N TYR A 180 4.28 -14.54 18.04
CA TYR A 180 4.84 -15.87 17.92
C TYR A 180 5.37 -16.18 16.52
N TYR A 181 6.39 -17.03 16.51
CA TYR A 181 6.79 -17.83 15.36
C TYR A 181 6.42 -19.28 15.66
N TYR A 182 5.64 -19.91 14.79
CA TYR A 182 5.37 -21.35 14.82
C TYR A 182 5.79 -21.99 13.50
N VAL A 183 7.06 -22.35 13.42
CA VAL A 183 7.67 -22.92 12.20
C VAL A 183 8.51 -24.13 12.58
N ASN A 184 8.61 -25.11 11.68
CA ASN A 184 9.40 -26.32 11.89
C ASN A 184 8.95 -27.13 13.13
N GLY A 185 7.69 -26.99 13.52
CA GLY A 185 7.14 -27.57 14.76
C GLY A 185 7.65 -26.90 16.05
N LEU A 186 8.32 -25.75 15.96
CA LEU A 186 8.85 -25.00 17.09
C LEU A 186 8.01 -23.73 17.31
N LEU A 187 7.52 -23.57 18.53
CA LEU A 187 6.86 -22.35 18.99
C LEU A 187 7.86 -21.45 19.72
N GLN A 188 8.09 -20.26 19.20
CA GLN A 188 9.01 -19.28 19.77
C GLN A 188 8.34 -17.91 19.85
N LYS A 189 8.69 -17.12 20.87
CA LYS A 189 8.28 -15.71 20.96
C LYS A 189 9.11 -14.86 20.01
N THR A 190 8.51 -13.81 19.47
CA THR A 190 9.19 -12.87 18.56
C THR A 190 10.44 -12.24 19.19
N TYR A 191 10.40 -11.88 20.49
CA TYR A 191 11.62 -11.39 21.18
C TYR A 191 12.77 -12.42 21.13
N THR A 192 12.48 -13.70 21.35
CA THR A 192 13.50 -14.77 21.32
C THR A 192 14.10 -14.93 19.93
N VAL A 193 13.27 -14.86 18.88
CA VAL A 193 13.71 -14.95 17.48
C VAL A 193 14.54 -13.73 17.09
N LYS A 194 14.18 -12.53 17.56
CA LYS A 194 14.95 -11.31 17.30
C LYS A 194 16.31 -11.33 17.97
N GLU A 195 16.40 -11.86 19.19
CA GLU A 195 17.66 -12.03 19.90
C GLU A 195 18.55 -13.10 19.24
N ASN A 196 17.96 -14.21 18.80
CA ASN A 196 18.68 -15.30 18.14
C ASN A 196 17.81 -16.00 17.08
N PRO A 197 17.95 -15.67 15.79
CA PRO A 197 17.16 -16.29 14.72
C PRO A 197 17.38 -17.80 14.57
N ASP A 198 18.51 -18.34 15.03
CA ASP A 198 18.84 -19.76 14.89
C ASP A 198 17.93 -20.67 15.73
N VAL A 199 17.18 -20.12 16.70
CA VAL A 199 16.18 -20.87 17.49
C VAL A 199 15.05 -21.45 16.62
N LEU A 200 14.87 -20.93 15.40
CA LEU A 200 13.92 -21.46 14.43
C LEU A 200 14.43 -22.73 13.72
N ASN A 201 15.68 -23.12 13.95
CA ASN A 201 16.28 -24.38 13.51
C ASN A 201 16.24 -24.63 11.98
N TYR A 202 16.50 -23.58 11.18
CA TYR A 202 16.74 -23.74 9.74
C TYR A 202 18.15 -24.28 9.48
N PRO A 203 18.36 -25.14 8.46
CA PRO A 203 19.68 -25.68 8.12
C PRO A 203 20.53 -24.64 7.38
N LEU A 204 21.09 -23.70 8.13
CA LEU A 204 21.92 -22.60 7.64
C LEU A 204 23.41 -22.96 7.65
N THR A 205 24.18 -22.38 6.73
CA THR A 205 25.64 -22.44 6.73
C THR A 205 26.23 -21.56 7.85
N ASP A 206 27.50 -21.76 8.20
CA ASP A 206 28.16 -20.96 9.24
C ASP A 206 28.19 -19.45 8.92
N LYS A 207 28.19 -19.08 7.63
CA LYS A 207 28.12 -17.68 7.19
C LYS A 207 26.72 -17.09 7.31
N GLU A 208 25.68 -17.92 7.36
CA GLU A 208 24.27 -17.49 7.40
C GLU A 208 23.69 -17.50 8.81
N ARG A 209 24.21 -18.36 9.70
CA ARG A 209 23.81 -18.43 11.12
C ARG A 209 23.82 -17.06 11.80
N GLY A 210 22.86 -16.88 12.71
CA GLY A 210 22.63 -15.65 13.45
C GLY A 210 22.00 -14.51 12.65
N LYS A 211 21.61 -14.73 11.39
CA LYS A 211 20.94 -13.71 10.56
C LYS A 211 19.44 -13.98 10.46
N SER A 212 18.67 -12.91 10.53
CA SER A 212 17.23 -12.95 10.24
C SER A 212 16.97 -13.20 8.76
N ALA A 213 15.74 -13.60 8.42
CA ALA A 213 15.32 -13.78 7.03
C ALA A 213 15.51 -12.50 6.20
N GLY A 214 15.17 -11.33 6.75
CA GLY A 214 15.38 -10.02 6.09
C GLY A 214 16.85 -9.76 5.80
N GLN A 215 17.74 -10.01 6.77
CA GLN A 215 19.19 -9.86 6.57
C GLN A 215 19.75 -10.84 5.52
N LEU A 216 19.23 -12.07 5.45
CA LEU A 216 19.61 -13.04 4.41
C LEU A 216 19.16 -12.57 3.03
N PHE A 217 17.94 -12.02 2.92
CA PHE A 217 17.45 -11.43 1.68
C PHE A 217 18.29 -10.23 1.26
N ASP A 218 18.55 -9.28 2.15
CA ASP A 218 19.35 -8.08 1.88
C ASP A 218 20.77 -8.41 1.42
N LEU A 219 21.38 -9.46 2.00
CA LEU A 219 22.69 -9.96 1.58
C LEU A 219 22.66 -10.45 0.13
N ALA A 220 21.57 -11.07 -0.32
CA ALA A 220 21.44 -11.54 -1.69
C ALA A 220 21.33 -10.39 -2.71
N LEU A 221 20.99 -9.16 -2.29
CA LEU A 221 20.79 -8.02 -3.20
C LEU A 221 22.10 -7.29 -3.59
N TRP A 222 23.27 -7.79 -3.17
CA TRP A 222 24.56 -7.14 -3.44
C TRP A 222 24.81 -6.89 -4.94
N LYS A 223 24.45 -7.85 -5.79
CA LYS A 223 24.67 -7.77 -7.25
C LYS A 223 23.77 -6.73 -7.92
N ILE A 224 22.54 -6.58 -7.44
CA ILE A 224 21.63 -5.50 -7.85
C ILE A 224 22.27 -4.15 -7.54
N ARG A 225 22.76 -3.96 -6.31
CA ARG A 225 23.40 -2.69 -5.90
C ARG A 225 24.65 -2.37 -6.72
N ASP A 226 25.43 -3.37 -7.11
CA ASP A 226 26.57 -3.19 -8.00
C ASP A 226 26.15 -2.81 -9.44
N ASP A 227 25.13 -3.48 -9.97
CA ASP A 227 24.56 -3.15 -11.28
C ASP A 227 23.95 -1.74 -11.33
N ILE A 228 23.36 -1.25 -10.24
CA ILE A 228 22.88 0.15 -10.17
C ILE A 228 24.05 1.12 -10.31
N LYS A 229 25.15 0.88 -9.60
CA LYS A 229 26.34 1.75 -9.64
C LYS A 229 27.00 1.77 -11.01
N THR A 230 26.97 0.64 -11.73
CA THR A 230 27.67 0.48 -13.01
C THR A 230 26.80 0.83 -14.23
N ALA A 231 25.50 0.52 -14.19
CA ALA A 231 24.60 0.64 -15.35
C ALA A 231 23.37 1.54 -15.12
N GLY A 232 23.09 1.95 -13.87
CA GLY A 232 21.98 2.81 -13.51
C GLY A 232 20.62 2.11 -13.39
N CYS A 233 19.65 2.82 -12.79
CA CYS A 233 18.34 2.27 -12.43
C CYS A 233 17.57 1.62 -13.58
N LYS A 234 17.54 2.26 -14.75
CA LYS A 234 16.77 1.76 -15.90
C LYS A 234 17.30 0.42 -16.42
N ALA A 235 18.62 0.28 -16.49
CA ALA A 235 19.25 -0.96 -16.92
C ALA A 235 19.06 -2.07 -15.87
N MET A 236 19.21 -1.74 -14.59
CA MET A 236 18.95 -2.64 -13.47
C MET A 236 17.51 -3.17 -13.50
N LEU A 237 16.50 -2.28 -13.54
CA LEU A 237 15.10 -2.68 -13.54
C LEU A 237 14.76 -3.57 -14.72
N ARG A 238 15.24 -3.24 -15.94
CA ARG A 238 15.02 -4.07 -17.13
C ARG A 238 15.67 -5.45 -16.99
N LYS A 239 16.89 -5.53 -16.45
CA LYS A 239 17.59 -6.79 -16.25
C LYS A 239 16.85 -7.66 -15.24
N TYR A 240 16.53 -7.11 -14.07
CA TYR A 240 15.97 -7.89 -12.97
C TYR A 240 14.47 -8.16 -13.08
N ASP A 241 13.74 -7.43 -13.93
CA ASP A 241 12.37 -7.81 -14.28
C ASP A 241 12.33 -9.16 -15.04
N SER A 242 13.43 -9.58 -15.68
CA SER A 242 13.50 -10.90 -16.33
C SER A 242 13.72 -12.07 -15.37
N TYR A 243 14.06 -11.81 -14.11
CA TYR A 243 14.30 -12.84 -13.12
C TYR A 243 13.03 -13.11 -12.31
N SER A 244 12.75 -14.38 -12.03
CA SER A 244 11.89 -14.70 -10.89
C SER A 244 12.65 -14.52 -9.57
N VAL A 245 11.93 -14.27 -8.48
CA VAL A 245 12.53 -14.12 -7.13
C VAL A 245 13.43 -15.31 -6.79
N LYS A 246 12.91 -16.53 -6.94
CA LYS A 246 13.66 -17.75 -6.59
C LYS A 246 14.84 -18.00 -7.51
N GLU A 247 14.70 -17.71 -8.80
CA GLU A 247 15.81 -17.83 -9.74
C GLU A 247 16.96 -16.91 -9.35
N TYR A 248 16.69 -15.65 -9.01
CA TYR A 248 17.71 -14.72 -8.56
C TYR A 248 18.38 -15.18 -7.26
N LEU A 249 17.60 -15.53 -6.24
CA LEU A 249 18.16 -15.94 -4.94
C LEU A 249 19.05 -17.20 -5.06
N VAL A 250 18.71 -18.12 -5.97
CA VAL A 250 19.49 -19.35 -6.24
C VAL A 250 20.72 -19.06 -7.09
N LYS A 251 20.58 -18.34 -8.21
CA LYS A 251 21.66 -18.17 -9.19
C LYS A 251 22.64 -17.05 -8.84
N GLU A 252 22.14 -15.98 -8.21
CA GLU A 252 22.88 -14.75 -7.98
C GLU A 252 23.10 -14.46 -6.49
N GLY A 253 22.10 -14.80 -5.65
CA GLY A 253 22.12 -14.53 -4.21
C GLY A 253 23.11 -15.39 -3.42
N ASN A 254 23.55 -16.53 -3.97
CA ASN A 254 24.47 -17.49 -3.33
C ASN A 254 24.03 -17.91 -1.91
N LEU A 255 22.71 -18.08 -1.72
CA LEU A 255 22.12 -18.52 -0.47
C LEU A 255 21.96 -20.04 -0.42
N SER A 256 22.08 -20.62 0.77
CA SER A 256 21.80 -22.04 1.00
C SER A 256 20.31 -22.34 0.85
N ARG A 257 19.98 -23.62 0.61
CA ARG A 257 18.58 -24.07 0.58
C ARG A 257 17.85 -23.78 1.91
N GLY A 258 18.56 -23.82 3.04
CA GLY A 258 18.00 -23.47 4.34
C GLY A 258 17.63 -21.99 4.44
N ALA A 259 18.51 -21.10 3.96
CA ALA A 259 18.25 -19.67 3.90
C ALA A 259 17.07 -19.35 2.96
N LEU A 260 17.00 -19.99 1.80
CA LEU A 260 15.86 -19.86 0.89
C LEU A 260 14.53 -20.29 1.53
N ARG A 261 14.52 -21.38 2.32
CA ARG A 261 13.31 -21.79 3.04
C ARG A 261 12.93 -20.77 4.11
N MET A 262 13.91 -20.28 4.87
CA MET A 262 13.67 -19.27 5.91
C MET A 262 13.12 -17.97 5.34
N ILE A 263 13.68 -17.48 4.23
CA ILE A 263 13.17 -16.32 3.48
C ILE A 263 11.74 -16.60 3.00
N GLY A 264 11.53 -17.77 2.38
CA GLY A 264 10.23 -18.28 1.95
C GLY A 264 9.16 -18.17 3.03
N ASP A 265 9.48 -18.73 4.20
CA ASP A 265 8.51 -18.87 5.27
C ASP A 265 8.23 -17.56 6.00
N ILE A 266 9.28 -16.81 6.34
CA ILE A 266 9.19 -15.68 7.26
C ILE A 266 8.82 -14.37 6.56
N LEU A 267 9.26 -14.16 5.32
CA LEU A 267 9.01 -12.93 4.57
C LEU A 267 7.80 -13.04 3.63
N ASN A 268 7.05 -14.15 3.68
CA ASN A 268 5.93 -14.47 2.78
C ASN A 268 6.35 -14.68 1.30
N GLU A 269 7.63 -14.97 1.06
CA GLU A 269 8.18 -15.14 -0.30
C GLU A 269 7.77 -16.45 -0.95
N ASN A 270 7.47 -17.48 -0.15
CA ASN A 270 7.27 -18.82 -0.68
C ASN A 270 6.14 -18.86 -1.72
N SER A 271 5.06 -18.12 -1.47
CA SER A 271 3.92 -18.01 -2.38
C SER A 271 4.18 -17.10 -3.59
N LEU A 272 5.27 -16.33 -3.58
CA LEU A 272 5.61 -15.32 -4.59
C LEU A 272 6.93 -15.62 -5.33
N PHE A 273 7.56 -16.77 -5.07
CA PHE A 273 8.87 -17.11 -5.61
C PHE A 273 8.96 -17.12 -7.15
N TYR A 274 7.81 -17.27 -7.83
CA TYR A 274 7.70 -17.25 -9.29
C TYR A 274 7.50 -15.84 -9.86
N ALA A 275 7.14 -14.85 -9.04
CA ALA A 275 6.91 -13.47 -9.46
C ALA A 275 8.21 -12.81 -9.92
N SER A 276 8.08 -11.71 -10.65
CA SER A 276 9.21 -10.86 -11.05
C SER A 276 9.96 -10.39 -9.80
N LEU A 277 11.29 -10.40 -9.85
CA LEU A 277 12.11 -9.93 -8.74
C LEU A 277 11.82 -8.47 -8.39
N THR A 278 11.48 -7.63 -9.38
CA THR A 278 11.22 -6.20 -9.14
C THR A 278 10.01 -5.96 -8.23
N GLU A 279 8.94 -6.77 -8.36
CA GLU A 279 7.80 -6.74 -7.43
C GLU A 279 8.26 -6.98 -6.00
N MET A 280 9.23 -7.86 -5.84
CA MET A 280 9.71 -8.23 -4.52
C MET A 280 10.60 -7.17 -3.88
N LEU A 281 11.37 -6.45 -4.70
CA LEU A 281 12.11 -5.28 -4.24
C LEU A 281 11.15 -4.19 -3.73
N TYR A 282 10.02 -3.96 -4.42
CA TYR A 282 8.98 -3.05 -3.96
C TYR A 282 8.34 -3.54 -2.64
N ILE A 283 7.93 -4.80 -2.57
CA ILE A 283 7.26 -5.33 -1.37
C ILE A 283 8.18 -5.27 -0.12
N GLN A 284 9.45 -5.65 -0.23
CA GLN A 284 10.38 -5.56 0.93
C GLN A 284 10.71 -4.11 1.30
N SER A 285 10.78 -3.21 0.31
CA SER A 285 10.91 -1.78 0.55
C SER A 285 9.70 -1.21 1.29
N ASP A 286 8.49 -1.62 0.90
CA ASP A 286 7.26 -1.02 1.41
C ASP A 286 6.76 -1.65 2.71
N ILE A 287 7.12 -2.91 2.97
CA ILE A 287 6.65 -3.72 4.12
C ILE A 287 7.85 -4.18 4.93
N ASN A 288 8.21 -3.40 5.95
CA ASN A 288 9.32 -3.72 6.85
C ASN A 288 9.03 -3.22 8.27
N ASP A 289 9.78 -3.74 9.24
CA ASP A 289 9.56 -3.43 10.66
C ASP A 289 10.11 -2.03 11.06
N ASN A 290 10.80 -1.32 10.16
CA ASN A 290 11.35 0.02 10.41
C ASN A 290 10.42 1.15 9.93
N THR A 291 9.36 0.82 9.21
CA THR A 291 8.41 1.80 8.66
C THR A 291 7.27 2.03 9.63
N VAL A 292 6.85 3.28 9.77
CA VAL A 292 5.65 3.64 10.52
C VAL A 292 4.43 3.43 9.62
N TYR A 293 3.42 2.74 10.13
CA TYR A 293 2.16 2.53 9.43
C TYR A 293 0.99 3.15 10.17
N TYR A 294 -0.05 3.48 9.42
CA TYR A 294 -1.32 3.99 9.93
C TYR A 294 -2.47 3.12 9.42
N GLU A 295 -3.56 3.09 10.18
CA GLU A 295 -4.86 2.60 9.75
C GLU A 295 -5.89 3.74 9.86
N ILE A 296 -6.98 3.67 9.10
CA ILE A 296 -8.06 4.65 9.20
C ILE A 296 -8.94 4.28 10.39
N THR A 297 -9.17 5.24 11.29
CA THR A 297 -10.02 5.05 12.47
C THR A 297 -11.40 4.57 12.06
N ASP A 298 -11.89 3.55 12.75
CA ASP A 298 -13.15 2.85 12.49
C ASP A 298 -13.25 2.18 11.12
N GLY A 299 -12.23 2.22 10.25
CA GLY A 299 -12.09 1.37 9.09
C GLY A 299 -11.88 2.07 7.74
N PHE A 300 -11.22 1.37 6.81
CA PHE A 300 -10.74 1.94 5.55
C PHE A 300 -11.86 2.32 4.57
N ASP A 301 -13.04 1.73 4.68
CA ASP A 301 -14.22 2.11 3.88
C ASP A 301 -14.69 3.57 4.14
N HIS A 302 -14.19 4.24 5.18
CA HIS A 302 -14.37 5.68 5.37
C HIS A 302 -13.72 6.52 4.26
N LEU A 303 -12.59 6.08 3.70
CA LEU A 303 -11.93 6.80 2.61
C LEU A 303 -12.81 6.91 1.36
N PRO A 304 -13.28 5.82 0.72
CA PRO A 304 -14.16 5.94 -0.42
C PRO A 304 -15.49 6.63 -0.07
N ARG A 305 -16.01 6.47 1.15
CA ARG A 305 -17.20 7.21 1.60
C ARG A 305 -16.99 8.72 1.63
N ALA A 306 -15.83 9.20 2.09
CA ALA A 306 -15.52 10.62 2.12
C ALA A 306 -15.41 11.19 0.70
N PHE A 307 -14.83 10.45 -0.26
CA PHE A 307 -14.89 10.83 -1.68
C PHE A 307 -16.33 10.93 -2.18
N TYR A 308 -17.15 9.90 -1.92
CA TYR A 308 -18.55 9.89 -2.33
C TYR A 308 -19.36 11.07 -1.78
N GLN A 309 -19.14 11.45 -0.51
CA GLN A 309 -19.79 12.60 0.11
C GLN A 309 -19.32 13.94 -0.46
N ALA A 310 -18.07 14.00 -0.95
CA ALA A 310 -17.47 15.21 -1.50
C ALA A 310 -17.76 15.41 -3.00
N LEU A 311 -18.36 14.41 -3.68
CA LEU A 311 -18.69 14.45 -5.09
C LEU A 311 -20.13 14.94 -5.31
N ASN A 312 -20.31 15.86 -6.26
CA ASN A 312 -21.64 16.26 -6.75
C ASN A 312 -22.07 15.47 -8.00
N SER A 313 -21.17 14.64 -8.52
CA SER A 313 -21.33 13.87 -9.74
C SER A 313 -22.44 12.83 -9.67
N THR A 314 -23.02 12.50 -10.82
CA THR A 314 -23.93 11.37 -10.95
C THR A 314 -23.18 10.06 -10.72
N ILE A 315 -23.64 9.25 -9.77
CA ILE A 315 -23.07 7.93 -9.46
C ILE A 315 -24.13 6.86 -9.69
N LEU A 316 -23.88 6.00 -10.68
CA LEU A 316 -24.75 4.90 -11.09
C LEU A 316 -24.22 3.59 -10.50
N LEU A 317 -24.80 3.15 -9.39
CA LEU A 317 -24.51 1.83 -8.79
C LEU A 317 -25.28 0.73 -9.53
N ASN A 318 -24.89 -0.54 -9.30
CA ASN A 318 -25.50 -1.72 -9.90
C ASN A 318 -25.61 -1.62 -11.43
N SER A 319 -24.62 -1.00 -12.04
CA SER A 319 -24.58 -0.62 -13.46
C SER A 319 -23.33 -1.21 -14.10
N LYS A 320 -23.46 -2.37 -14.74
CA LYS A 320 -22.31 -3.09 -15.32
C LYS A 320 -22.08 -2.67 -16.76
N VAL A 321 -20.98 -1.99 -17.03
CA VAL A 321 -20.57 -1.60 -18.40
C VAL A 321 -20.29 -2.86 -19.23
N ARG A 322 -20.82 -2.90 -20.46
CA ARG A 322 -20.70 -4.02 -21.39
C ARG A 322 -20.04 -3.63 -22.71
N LEU A 323 -20.25 -2.41 -23.18
CA LEU A 323 -19.72 -1.94 -24.45
C LEU A 323 -19.24 -0.49 -24.31
N ILE A 324 -18.07 -0.20 -24.84
CA ILE A 324 -17.53 1.15 -25.01
C ILE A 324 -17.27 1.35 -26.50
N SER A 325 -18.09 2.17 -27.15
CA SER A 325 -17.88 2.56 -28.54
C SER A 325 -17.39 4.00 -28.60
N GLN A 326 -16.51 4.33 -29.55
CA GLN A 326 -15.99 5.69 -29.72
C GLN A 326 -15.90 6.08 -31.19
N THR A 327 -16.08 7.37 -31.41
CA THR A 327 -15.87 8.07 -32.68
C THR A 327 -14.74 9.09 -32.52
N SER A 328 -14.45 9.86 -33.56
CA SER A 328 -13.50 10.99 -33.45
C SER A 328 -13.96 12.08 -32.49
N SER A 329 -15.26 12.18 -32.18
CA SER A 329 -15.84 13.27 -31.38
C SER A 329 -16.38 12.83 -30.02
N ASN A 330 -16.83 11.59 -29.85
CA ASN A 330 -17.48 11.14 -28.62
C ASN A 330 -17.21 9.67 -28.28
N VAL A 331 -17.57 9.30 -27.06
CA VAL A 331 -17.59 7.93 -26.55
C VAL A 331 -19.01 7.60 -26.08
N THR A 332 -19.54 6.45 -26.44
CA THR A 332 -20.80 5.91 -25.91
C THR A 332 -20.52 4.70 -25.03
N VAL A 333 -20.83 4.84 -23.75
CA VAL A 333 -20.71 3.78 -22.74
C VAL A 333 -22.08 3.13 -22.57
N SER A 334 -22.17 1.84 -22.91
CA SER A 334 -23.39 1.06 -22.78
C SER A 334 -23.28 0.14 -21.57
N TYR A 335 -24.22 0.26 -20.64
CA TYR A 335 -24.23 -0.48 -19.38
C TYR A 335 -25.57 -1.14 -19.11
N GLN A 336 -25.52 -2.23 -18.34
CA GLN A 336 -26.66 -3.02 -17.92
C GLN A 336 -27.04 -2.61 -16.50
N ASP A 337 -28.22 -2.01 -16.32
CA ASP A 337 -28.81 -1.71 -15.02
C ASP A 337 -29.44 -2.99 -14.45
N TRP A 338 -29.20 -3.29 -13.16
CA TRP A 338 -29.81 -4.44 -12.49
C TRP A 338 -31.34 -4.44 -12.54
N ARG A 339 -31.99 -3.27 -12.66
CA ARG A 339 -33.45 -3.14 -12.80
C ARG A 339 -33.95 -3.62 -14.16
N ASN A 340 -33.10 -3.57 -15.19
CA ASN A 340 -33.46 -3.99 -16.53
C ASN A 340 -32.31 -4.77 -17.19
N PRO A 341 -32.03 -5.99 -16.72
CA PRO A 341 -30.88 -6.77 -17.17
C PRO A 341 -30.99 -7.18 -18.64
N SER A 342 -32.17 -7.11 -19.26
CA SER A 342 -32.37 -7.51 -20.66
C SER A 342 -32.02 -6.40 -21.66
N SER A 343 -31.69 -5.19 -21.21
CA SER A 343 -31.40 -4.05 -22.09
C SER A 343 -30.12 -3.31 -21.68
N LEU A 344 -29.47 -2.67 -22.65
CA LEU A 344 -28.37 -1.76 -22.40
C LEU A 344 -28.88 -0.32 -22.40
N THR A 345 -28.42 0.46 -21.42
CA THR A 345 -28.60 1.91 -21.37
C THR A 345 -27.33 2.58 -21.87
N ASN A 346 -27.48 3.58 -22.74
CA ASN A 346 -26.36 4.28 -23.36
C ASN A 346 -26.13 5.63 -22.68
N LEU A 347 -24.85 5.95 -22.43
CA LEU A 347 -24.38 7.25 -22.00
C LEU A 347 -23.33 7.75 -22.99
N THR A 348 -23.63 8.83 -23.71
CA THR A 348 -22.66 9.49 -24.61
C THR A 348 -21.94 10.62 -23.88
N VAL A 349 -20.61 10.62 -23.97
CA VAL A 349 -19.67 11.51 -23.28
C VAL A 349 -18.51 11.89 -24.21
N ASP A 350 -17.66 12.83 -23.80
CA ASP A 350 -16.47 13.24 -24.58
C ASP A 350 -15.29 12.28 -24.39
N TYR A 351 -15.13 11.75 -23.17
CA TYR A 351 -14.07 10.82 -22.78
C TYR A 351 -14.58 9.75 -21.81
N ALA A 352 -13.94 8.58 -21.83
CA ALA A 352 -14.15 7.53 -20.84
C ALA A 352 -12.84 7.21 -20.11
N LEU A 353 -12.91 7.01 -18.80
CA LEU A 353 -11.81 6.55 -17.97
C LEU A 353 -12.16 5.20 -17.34
N VAL A 354 -11.51 4.14 -17.80
CA VAL A 354 -11.65 2.79 -17.26
C VAL A 354 -10.78 2.66 -16.01
N THR A 355 -11.40 2.42 -14.86
CA THR A 355 -10.73 2.20 -13.56
C THR A 355 -11.00 0.83 -12.95
N ALA A 356 -11.72 -0.02 -13.67
CA ALA A 356 -11.88 -1.43 -13.35
C ALA A 356 -10.54 -2.16 -13.39
N THR A 357 -10.46 -3.37 -12.81
CA THR A 357 -9.25 -4.20 -12.94
C THR A 357 -9.00 -4.56 -14.40
N ALA A 358 -7.76 -4.92 -14.74
CA ALA A 358 -7.43 -5.42 -16.08
C ALA A 358 -8.32 -6.60 -16.46
N LYS A 359 -8.55 -7.51 -15.51
CA LYS A 359 -9.40 -8.71 -15.67
C LYS A 359 -10.86 -8.35 -15.92
N ALA A 360 -11.43 -7.40 -15.17
CA ALA A 360 -12.80 -6.95 -15.38
C ALA A 360 -12.98 -6.22 -16.72
N THR A 361 -11.95 -5.49 -17.17
CA THR A 361 -11.95 -4.78 -18.46
C THR A 361 -12.10 -5.74 -19.65
N LEU A 362 -11.62 -6.98 -19.53
CA LEU A 362 -11.79 -8.01 -20.58
C LEU A 362 -13.25 -8.43 -20.81
N PHE A 363 -14.16 -8.10 -19.90
CA PHE A 363 -15.61 -8.37 -20.04
C PHE A 363 -16.37 -7.21 -20.69
N MET A 364 -15.66 -6.20 -21.18
CA MET A 364 -16.20 -5.06 -21.92
C MET A 364 -15.79 -5.19 -23.39
N ASP A 365 -16.76 -5.05 -24.28
CA ASP A 365 -16.50 -4.92 -25.71
C ASP A 365 -16.05 -3.49 -26.04
N PHE A 366 -15.13 -3.36 -26.99
CA PHE A 366 -14.61 -2.07 -27.46
C PHE A 366 -14.84 -1.92 -28.96
N GLN A 367 -15.35 -0.77 -29.39
CA GLN A 367 -15.58 -0.44 -30.80
C GLN A 367 -15.02 0.95 -31.14
N PRO A 368 -13.95 1.06 -31.95
CA PRO A 368 -13.15 -0.04 -32.50
C PRO A 368 -12.45 -0.87 -31.40
N PRO A 369 -12.00 -2.09 -31.70
CA PRO A 369 -11.23 -2.90 -30.76
C PRO A 369 -9.99 -2.16 -30.25
N LEU A 370 -9.58 -2.43 -29.01
CA LEU A 370 -8.32 -1.93 -28.47
C LEU A 370 -7.13 -2.49 -29.27
N SER A 371 -5.98 -1.80 -29.23
CA SER A 371 -4.78 -2.27 -29.91
C SER A 371 -4.36 -3.69 -29.45
N PRO A 372 -3.73 -4.49 -30.32
CA PRO A 372 -3.27 -5.83 -29.95
C PRO A 372 -2.38 -5.83 -28.70
N GLN A 373 -1.50 -4.83 -28.56
CA GLN A 373 -0.61 -4.67 -27.40
C GLN A 373 -1.39 -4.41 -26.11
N LYS A 374 -2.39 -3.53 -26.16
CA LYS A 374 -3.29 -3.27 -25.01
C LYS A 374 -4.05 -4.53 -24.61
N MET A 375 -4.60 -5.24 -25.58
CA MET A 375 -5.36 -6.48 -25.34
C MET A 375 -4.47 -7.59 -24.78
N GLU A 376 -3.25 -7.74 -25.29
CA GLU A 376 -2.27 -8.68 -24.73
C GLU A 376 -1.95 -8.31 -23.29
N ALA A 377 -1.58 -7.06 -23.01
CA ALA A 377 -1.26 -6.59 -21.67
C ALA A 377 -2.41 -6.83 -20.67
N LEU A 378 -3.66 -6.51 -21.03
CA LEU A 378 -4.84 -6.73 -20.18
C LEU A 378 -5.09 -8.23 -19.90
N ARG A 379 -4.89 -9.09 -20.91
CA ARG A 379 -5.05 -10.55 -20.76
C ARG A 379 -3.94 -11.15 -19.91
N SER A 380 -2.69 -10.74 -20.16
CA SER A 380 -1.50 -11.40 -19.63
C SER A 380 -1.08 -10.90 -18.26
N VAL A 381 -1.36 -9.63 -17.90
CA VAL A 381 -0.99 -9.09 -16.58
C VAL A 381 -1.44 -10.02 -15.46
N HIS A 382 -0.49 -10.47 -14.63
CA HIS A 382 -0.76 -11.45 -13.60
C HIS A 382 -1.42 -10.79 -12.38
N TYR A 383 -2.38 -11.50 -11.79
CA TYR A 383 -3.07 -11.09 -10.58
C TYR A 383 -2.93 -12.19 -9.55
N ALA A 384 -2.45 -11.83 -8.35
CA ALA A 384 -2.36 -12.76 -7.25
C ALA A 384 -3.74 -13.03 -6.64
N SER A 385 -3.90 -14.23 -6.08
CA SER A 385 -4.99 -14.57 -5.17
C SER A 385 -4.70 -13.96 -3.78
N SER A 386 -5.74 -13.64 -3.00
CA SER A 386 -5.57 -13.31 -1.59
C SER A 386 -6.81 -13.69 -0.80
N THR A 387 -6.59 -14.26 0.39
CA THR A 387 -7.65 -14.71 1.29
C THR A 387 -7.39 -14.18 2.68
N LYS A 388 -8.44 -13.60 3.28
CA LYS A 388 -8.47 -13.22 4.70
C LYS A 388 -9.50 -14.07 5.43
N VAL A 389 -9.07 -14.69 6.52
CA VAL A 389 -9.95 -15.37 7.46
C VAL A 389 -9.92 -14.59 8.76
N VAL A 390 -11.06 -14.03 9.13
CA VAL A 390 -11.23 -13.31 10.38
C VAL A 390 -12.04 -14.19 11.31
N LEU A 391 -11.54 -14.41 12.52
CA LEU A 391 -12.28 -15.09 13.58
C LEU A 391 -12.65 -14.09 14.66
N SER A 392 -13.88 -14.16 15.16
CA SER A 392 -14.32 -13.36 16.29
C SER A 392 -14.29 -14.19 17.57
N PHE A 393 -13.99 -13.51 18.68
CA PHE A 393 -13.87 -14.12 19.99
C PHE A 393 -14.67 -13.32 21.03
N SER A 394 -15.24 -14.00 22.02
CA SER A 394 -15.94 -13.39 23.15
C SER A 394 -15.00 -12.63 24.09
N GLU A 395 -13.71 -12.91 24.00
CA GLU A 395 -12.65 -12.26 24.75
C GLU A 395 -11.42 -12.07 23.87
N ARG A 396 -10.77 -10.90 23.96
CA ARG A 396 -9.48 -10.62 23.30
C ARG A 396 -8.32 -11.31 24.05
N PHE A 397 -8.25 -12.64 23.95
CA PHE A 397 -7.26 -13.46 24.68
C PHE A 397 -5.81 -12.99 24.45
N TRP A 398 -5.49 -12.50 23.25
CA TRP A 398 -4.15 -12.01 22.89
C TRP A 398 -3.69 -10.82 23.74
N GLU A 399 -4.62 -9.97 24.22
CA GLU A 399 -4.27 -8.85 25.11
C GLU A 399 -3.75 -9.33 26.47
N LYS A 400 -4.24 -10.49 26.95
CA LYS A 400 -3.74 -11.13 28.19
C LYS A 400 -2.34 -11.71 28.03
N GLU A 401 -1.94 -12.03 26.81
CA GLU A 401 -0.58 -12.46 26.46
C GLU A 401 0.37 -11.29 26.22
N GLY A 402 -0.11 -10.05 26.39
CA GLY A 402 0.67 -8.83 26.19
C GLY A 402 0.78 -8.38 24.74
N ILE A 403 0.00 -8.96 23.82
CA ILE A 403 0.02 -8.63 22.40
C ILE A 403 -0.89 -7.44 22.12
N LYS A 404 -0.35 -6.41 21.47
CA LYS A 404 -1.04 -5.20 21.02
C LYS A 404 -0.63 -4.93 19.58
N GLY A 405 -1.41 -5.45 18.64
CA GLY A 405 -1.05 -5.43 17.23
C GLY A 405 0.10 -6.37 16.88
N GLY A 406 0.78 -6.11 15.76
CA GLY A 406 1.82 -7.00 15.25
C GLY A 406 1.27 -8.23 14.54
N LYS A 407 2.18 -9.15 14.24
CA LYS A 407 1.88 -10.39 13.50
C LYS A 407 2.57 -11.60 14.12
N SER A 408 1.88 -12.74 14.14
CA SER A 408 2.50 -14.05 14.31
C SER A 408 2.71 -14.72 12.95
N ILE A 409 3.77 -15.51 12.84
CA ILE A 409 4.20 -16.15 11.59
C ILE A 409 4.22 -17.66 11.79
N THR A 410 3.65 -18.41 10.84
CA THR A 410 3.65 -19.87 10.86
C THR A 410 3.84 -20.49 9.49
N ASP A 411 4.39 -21.70 9.45
CA ASP A 411 4.45 -22.53 8.25
C ASP A 411 3.20 -23.40 8.03
N LEU A 412 2.24 -23.33 8.96
CA LEU A 412 0.89 -23.89 8.82
C LEU A 412 0.06 -23.15 7.76
N PRO A 413 -1.05 -23.72 7.27
CA PRO A 413 -1.87 -23.09 6.24
C PRO A 413 -2.31 -21.65 6.55
N SER A 414 -2.55 -21.28 7.83
CA SER A 414 -2.92 -19.91 8.22
C SER A 414 -1.88 -18.83 7.89
N ARG A 415 -0.60 -19.18 7.76
CA ARG A 415 0.58 -18.32 7.44
C ARG A 415 0.80 -17.14 8.38
N PHE A 416 0.01 -16.07 8.26
CA PHE A 416 0.20 -14.82 8.98
C PHE A 416 -1.07 -14.46 9.76
N ILE A 417 -0.93 -14.33 11.07
CA ILE A 417 -1.98 -13.90 11.99
C ILE A 417 -1.69 -12.46 12.38
N TYR A 418 -2.60 -11.53 12.10
CA TYR A 418 -2.45 -10.12 12.43
C TYR A 418 -3.39 -9.74 13.58
N TYR A 419 -2.81 -9.24 14.65
CA TYR A 419 -3.57 -8.76 15.80
C TYR A 419 -4.03 -7.32 15.56
N PRO A 420 -5.22 -6.92 16.03
CA PRO A 420 -5.69 -5.55 15.90
C PRO A 420 -4.76 -4.56 16.61
N SER A 421 -4.46 -3.44 15.95
CA SER A 421 -3.77 -2.30 16.58
C SER A 421 -4.74 -1.36 17.32
N HIS A 422 -6.01 -1.41 16.96
CA HIS A 422 -7.11 -0.74 17.64
C HIS A 422 -7.76 -1.64 18.68
N SER A 423 -8.53 -1.01 19.57
CA SER A 423 -9.45 -1.70 20.49
C SER A 423 -10.87 -1.69 19.95
N PHE A 424 -11.72 -2.57 20.48
CA PHE A 424 -13.17 -2.57 20.23
C PHE A 424 -13.90 -2.02 21.46
N PRO A 425 -14.14 -0.70 21.53
CA PRO A 425 -14.72 -0.09 22.73
C PRO A 425 -16.14 -0.59 22.98
N GLY A 426 -16.48 -0.82 24.26
CA GLY A 426 -17.81 -1.26 24.67
C GLY A 426 -18.06 -2.78 24.57
N THR A 427 -17.05 -3.58 24.20
CA THR A 427 -17.12 -5.06 24.20
C THR A 427 -15.86 -5.67 24.82
N ALA A 428 -15.98 -6.85 25.42
CA ALA A 428 -14.84 -7.66 25.86
C ALA A 428 -14.24 -8.49 24.71
N GLY A 429 -15.05 -8.76 23.69
CA GLY A 429 -14.67 -9.54 22.52
C GLY A 429 -13.98 -8.72 21.44
N GLY A 430 -13.69 -9.37 20.31
CA GLY A 430 -13.07 -8.71 19.17
C GLY A 430 -12.90 -9.64 17.98
N ALA A 431 -12.50 -9.06 16.87
CA ALA A 431 -12.14 -9.79 15.65
C ALA A 431 -10.62 -9.83 15.48
N LEU A 432 -10.10 -11.01 15.15
CA LEU A 432 -8.70 -11.26 14.84
C LEU A 432 -8.57 -11.61 13.36
N LEU A 433 -7.64 -10.98 12.64
CA LEU A 433 -7.25 -11.46 11.31
C LEU A 433 -6.39 -12.71 11.49
N ALA A 434 -7.08 -13.82 11.66
CA ALA A 434 -6.54 -15.12 12.03
C ALA A 434 -5.73 -15.79 10.91
N SER A 435 -5.96 -15.40 9.66
CA SER A 435 -5.11 -15.77 8.55
C SER A 435 -5.17 -14.71 7.47
N TYR A 436 -4.00 -14.32 6.97
CA TYR A 436 -3.83 -13.54 5.74
C TYR A 436 -2.87 -14.26 4.80
N THR A 437 -3.40 -14.78 3.70
CA THR A 437 -2.61 -15.48 2.68
C THR A 437 -2.68 -14.77 1.34
N CYS A 438 -1.62 -14.91 0.56
CA CYS A 438 -1.48 -14.35 -0.78
C CYS A 438 -1.00 -15.43 -1.75
N SER A 439 -1.25 -15.20 -3.05
CA SER A 439 -0.78 -16.05 -4.15
C SER A 439 -1.10 -17.54 -3.90
N ASP A 440 -0.13 -18.45 -4.04
CA ASP A 440 -0.34 -19.90 -3.92
C ASP A 440 -0.88 -20.33 -2.55
N ASP A 441 -0.49 -19.65 -1.46
CA ASP A 441 -1.04 -19.91 -0.11
C ASP A 441 -2.55 -19.56 -0.04
N SER A 442 -2.99 -18.58 -0.82
CA SER A 442 -4.41 -18.23 -0.95
C SER A 442 -5.14 -19.13 -1.96
N THR A 443 -4.47 -19.54 -3.03
CA THR A 443 -5.04 -20.44 -4.04
C THR A 443 -5.42 -21.79 -3.43
N LEU A 444 -4.64 -22.28 -2.45
CA LEU A 444 -4.97 -23.45 -1.63
C LEU A 444 -6.39 -23.39 -1.04
N PHE A 445 -6.84 -22.19 -0.63
CA PHE A 445 -8.13 -21.99 0.03
C PHE A 445 -9.31 -21.82 -0.90
N GLN A 446 -9.11 -21.70 -2.23
CA GLN A 446 -10.21 -21.38 -3.13
C GLN A 446 -11.29 -22.46 -3.16
N GLY A 447 -10.89 -23.74 -3.16
CA GLY A 447 -11.82 -24.88 -3.20
C GLY A 447 -12.43 -25.30 -1.85
N VAL A 448 -11.92 -24.78 -0.72
CA VAL A 448 -12.36 -25.16 0.63
C VAL A 448 -13.61 -24.36 1.02
N SER A 449 -14.59 -24.94 1.70
CA SER A 449 -15.74 -24.16 2.18
C SER A 449 -15.35 -23.14 3.25
N GLU A 450 -16.14 -22.09 3.44
CA GLU A 450 -15.81 -21.06 4.45
C GLU A 450 -15.81 -21.62 5.88
N ASP A 451 -16.70 -22.56 6.19
CA ASP A 451 -16.79 -23.16 7.53
C ASP A 451 -15.60 -24.09 7.82
N GLU A 452 -15.22 -24.94 6.86
CA GLU A 452 -14.01 -25.76 6.97
C GLU A 452 -12.75 -24.90 7.10
N LEU A 453 -12.67 -23.80 6.35
CA LEU A 453 -11.53 -22.91 6.40
C LEU A 453 -11.42 -22.19 7.76
N LYS A 454 -12.54 -21.70 8.32
CA LYS A 454 -12.57 -21.12 9.67
C LYS A 454 -12.15 -22.14 10.73
N ALA A 455 -12.61 -23.39 10.62
CA ALA A 455 -12.23 -24.46 11.54
C ALA A 455 -10.72 -24.76 11.47
N LEU A 456 -10.18 -24.90 10.25
CA LEU A 456 -8.74 -25.12 10.02
C LEU A 456 -7.89 -23.98 10.60
N VAL A 457 -8.28 -22.73 10.38
CA VAL A 457 -7.55 -21.57 10.91
C VAL A 457 -7.66 -21.49 12.43
N LEU A 458 -8.80 -21.87 13.02
CA LEU A 458 -8.95 -21.97 14.47
C LEU A 458 -8.01 -23.05 15.05
N ASP A 459 -7.89 -24.21 14.40
CA ASP A 459 -6.98 -25.28 14.82
C ASP A 459 -5.51 -24.85 14.75
N ASP A 460 -5.14 -24.04 13.75
CA ASP A 460 -3.79 -23.45 13.68
C ASP A 460 -3.54 -22.44 14.80
N LEU A 461 -4.50 -21.55 15.07
CA LEU A 461 -4.42 -20.63 16.21
C LEU A 461 -4.30 -21.35 17.55
N VAL A 462 -5.01 -22.47 17.72
CA VAL A 462 -4.93 -23.31 18.93
C VAL A 462 -3.54 -23.91 19.13
N LYS A 463 -2.80 -24.24 18.07
CA LYS A 463 -1.39 -24.70 18.21
C LYS A 463 -0.48 -23.59 18.73
N ILE A 464 -0.83 -22.32 18.52
CA ILE A 464 -0.03 -21.15 18.91
C ILE A 464 -0.43 -20.64 20.29
N HIS A 465 -1.73 -20.54 20.57
CA HIS A 465 -2.29 -19.93 21.77
C HIS A 465 -2.89 -20.93 22.78
N GLY A 466 -2.93 -22.22 22.42
CA GLY A 466 -3.46 -23.29 23.26
C GLY A 466 -4.98 -23.48 23.15
N GLU A 467 -5.46 -24.64 23.62
CA GLU A 467 -6.89 -25.04 23.53
C GLU A 467 -7.85 -24.11 24.28
N VAL A 468 -7.34 -23.25 25.18
CA VAL A 468 -8.14 -22.30 25.95
C VAL A 468 -8.90 -21.30 25.06
N ILE A 469 -8.43 -21.04 23.83
CA ILE A 469 -9.07 -20.08 22.93
C ILE A 469 -10.28 -20.67 22.19
N ARG A 470 -10.36 -22.00 22.05
CA ARG A 470 -11.41 -22.67 21.27
C ARG A 470 -12.82 -22.32 21.77
N PRO A 471 -13.14 -22.41 23.07
CA PRO A 471 -14.48 -22.04 23.57
C PRO A 471 -14.76 -20.53 23.50
N LEU A 472 -13.75 -19.68 23.25
CA LEU A 472 -13.93 -18.23 23.10
C LEU A 472 -14.36 -17.85 21.68
N CYS A 473 -14.17 -18.72 20.68
CA CYS A 473 -14.52 -18.42 19.29
C CYS A 473 -16.03 -18.27 19.12
N THR A 474 -16.49 -17.10 18.66
CA THR A 474 -17.92 -16.78 18.46
C THR A 474 -18.35 -16.84 17.00
N GLY A 475 -17.39 -16.94 16.07
CA GLY A 475 -17.66 -17.01 14.64
C GLY A 475 -16.53 -16.44 13.82
N GLY A 476 -16.86 -15.94 12.64
CA GLY A 476 -15.88 -15.38 11.72
C GLY A 476 -16.44 -15.14 10.34
N LEU A 477 -15.60 -14.58 9.47
CA LEU A 477 -15.89 -14.37 8.06
C LEU A 477 -14.66 -14.72 7.22
N VAL A 478 -14.90 -15.06 5.96
CA VAL A 478 -13.85 -15.30 4.97
C VAL A 478 -14.04 -14.33 3.81
N LYS A 479 -12.95 -13.70 3.35
CA LYS A 479 -12.92 -12.98 2.06
C LYS A 479 -11.89 -13.64 1.16
N LYS A 480 -12.33 -14.14 0.01
CA LYS A 480 -11.47 -14.69 -1.06
C LYS A 480 -11.48 -13.75 -2.26
N TRP A 481 -10.49 -12.89 -2.40
CA TRP A 481 -10.43 -11.94 -3.53
C TRP A 481 -10.22 -12.61 -4.89
N GLY A 482 -9.65 -13.81 -4.92
CA GLY A 482 -9.55 -14.61 -6.14
C GLY A 482 -10.91 -15.03 -6.72
N LEU A 483 -11.99 -15.00 -5.92
CA LEU A 483 -13.35 -15.33 -6.33
C LEU A 483 -14.28 -14.11 -6.39
N ASP A 484 -13.75 -12.90 -6.20
CA ASP A 484 -14.56 -11.68 -6.23
C ASP A 484 -15.07 -11.43 -7.67
N PRO A 485 -16.40 -11.29 -7.88
CA PRO A 485 -16.99 -11.24 -9.21
C PRO A 485 -16.74 -9.92 -9.95
N PHE A 486 -16.20 -8.91 -9.27
CA PHE A 486 -15.93 -7.59 -9.84
C PHE A 486 -14.44 -7.34 -10.02
N SER A 487 -13.59 -7.73 -9.06
CA SER A 487 -12.13 -7.56 -9.21
C SER A 487 -11.46 -8.70 -9.96
N LEU A 488 -11.99 -9.92 -9.87
CA LEU A 488 -11.47 -11.13 -10.53
C LEU A 488 -9.99 -11.41 -10.20
N GLY A 489 -9.61 -11.17 -8.95
CA GLY A 489 -8.23 -11.20 -8.47
C GLY A 489 -8.02 -10.20 -7.33
N ALA A 490 -6.98 -10.40 -6.52
CA ALA A 490 -6.68 -9.52 -5.40
C ALA A 490 -5.96 -8.24 -5.84
N PHE A 491 -4.80 -8.37 -6.48
CA PHE A 491 -3.99 -7.26 -6.95
C PHE A 491 -3.00 -7.72 -8.01
N ALA A 492 -2.49 -6.78 -8.80
CA ALA A 492 -1.49 -7.10 -9.80
C ALA A 492 -0.19 -7.49 -9.08
N ILE A 493 0.47 -8.51 -9.58
CA ILE A 493 1.84 -8.88 -9.22
C ILE A 493 2.45 -9.40 -10.51
N TYR A 494 3.38 -8.67 -11.09
CA TYR A 494 4.02 -9.06 -12.33
C TYR A 494 4.80 -10.37 -12.17
N THR A 495 4.62 -11.26 -13.14
CA THR A 495 5.59 -12.33 -13.42
C THR A 495 6.75 -11.74 -14.25
N PRO A 496 7.87 -12.46 -14.44
CA PRO A 496 9.00 -11.93 -15.19
C PRO A 496 8.60 -11.36 -16.57
N TYR A 497 9.28 -10.28 -16.97
CA TYR A 497 9.07 -9.47 -18.18
C TYR A 497 7.80 -8.60 -18.23
N GLN A 498 6.83 -8.77 -17.33
CA GLN A 498 5.57 -8.02 -17.44
C GLN A 498 5.74 -6.53 -17.15
N GLN A 499 6.71 -6.13 -16.31
CA GLN A 499 6.96 -4.71 -16.09
C GLN A 499 7.50 -4.05 -17.36
N THR A 500 8.46 -4.68 -18.03
CA THR A 500 9.04 -4.13 -19.26
C THR A 500 8.07 -4.15 -20.43
N ASP A 501 7.26 -5.20 -20.54
CA ASP A 501 6.47 -5.46 -21.72
C ASP A 501 5.07 -4.84 -21.63
N TYR A 502 4.46 -4.80 -20.43
CA TYR A 502 3.04 -4.46 -20.30
C TYR A 502 2.76 -3.16 -19.56
N ALA A 503 3.63 -2.69 -18.66
CA ALA A 503 3.33 -1.54 -17.79
C ALA A 503 2.93 -0.28 -18.58
N SER A 504 3.62 -0.01 -19.69
CA SER A 504 3.33 1.17 -20.54
C SER A 504 2.00 1.02 -21.31
N ASP A 505 1.72 -0.17 -21.85
CA ASP A 505 0.48 -0.46 -22.56
C ASP A 505 -0.74 -0.45 -21.62
N LEU A 506 -0.60 -0.92 -20.37
CA LEU A 506 -1.67 -0.91 -19.37
C LEU A 506 -2.16 0.51 -19.04
N PHE A 507 -1.25 1.50 -18.98
CA PHE A 507 -1.62 2.89 -18.72
C PHE A 507 -2.01 3.69 -19.99
N ARG A 508 -1.50 3.30 -21.17
CA ARG A 508 -1.72 4.03 -22.43
C ARG A 508 -3.22 4.19 -22.75
N ASN A 509 -3.62 5.40 -23.15
CA ASN A 509 -4.96 5.67 -23.66
C ASN A 509 -5.12 5.23 -25.11
N GLU A 510 -6.34 4.88 -25.50
CA GLU A 510 -6.71 4.49 -26.86
C GLU A 510 -7.74 5.51 -27.37
N SER A 511 -7.24 6.54 -28.07
CA SER A 511 -8.02 7.72 -28.45
C SER A 511 -8.67 8.40 -27.23
N ARG A 512 -10.01 8.37 -27.12
CA ARG A 512 -10.79 9.03 -26.04
C ARG A 512 -11.02 8.13 -24.82
N VAL A 513 -10.49 6.91 -24.83
CA VAL A 513 -10.59 5.95 -23.73
C VAL A 513 -9.27 5.89 -22.97
N HIS A 514 -9.30 6.33 -21.72
CA HIS A 514 -8.17 6.33 -20.79
C HIS A 514 -8.27 5.18 -19.79
N PHE A 515 -7.16 4.84 -19.15
CA PHE A 515 -7.07 3.73 -18.20
C PHE A 515 -6.32 4.18 -16.94
N ALA A 516 -6.82 3.77 -15.79
CA ALA A 516 -6.17 3.94 -14.50
C ALA A 516 -6.53 2.78 -13.57
N GLY A 517 -5.88 2.71 -12.42
CA GLY A 517 -6.06 1.63 -11.46
C GLY A 517 -4.72 1.18 -10.94
N GLU A 518 -4.74 0.38 -9.88
CA GLU A 518 -3.49 -0.06 -9.26
C GLU A 518 -2.59 -0.83 -10.23
N HIS A 519 -3.14 -1.66 -11.13
CA HIS A 519 -2.39 -2.37 -12.18
C HIS A 519 -1.75 -1.49 -13.29
N THR A 520 -1.98 -0.17 -13.29
CA THR A 520 -1.41 0.73 -14.31
C THR A 520 -0.30 1.61 -13.74
N ALA A 521 0.18 1.32 -12.54
CA ALA A 521 1.24 2.07 -11.86
C ALA A 521 1.97 1.17 -10.85
N LEU A 522 3.09 1.65 -10.31
CA LEU A 522 3.88 0.93 -9.31
C LEU A 522 4.00 1.77 -8.02
N PRO A 523 4.33 1.14 -6.87
CA PRO A 523 4.28 -0.30 -6.61
C PRO A 523 2.84 -0.84 -6.55
N HIS A 524 2.59 -2.09 -6.92
CA HIS A 524 1.25 -2.67 -6.90
C HIS A 524 0.69 -2.90 -5.49
N ALA A 525 -0.57 -3.33 -5.38
CA ALA A 525 -1.27 -3.67 -4.14
C ALA A 525 -1.51 -2.51 -3.13
N TRP A 526 -1.26 -1.26 -3.53
CA TRP A 526 -1.46 -0.08 -2.66
C TRP A 526 -2.58 0.85 -3.11
N ILE A 527 -3.32 1.39 -2.14
CA ILE A 527 -4.31 2.46 -2.38
C ILE A 527 -3.65 3.65 -3.07
N GLU A 528 -2.50 4.11 -2.59
CA GLU A 528 -1.82 5.28 -3.14
C GLU A 528 -1.46 5.08 -4.61
N THR A 529 -1.07 3.87 -5.03
CA THR A 529 -0.77 3.58 -6.43
C THR A 529 -1.98 3.74 -7.33
N ALA A 530 -3.15 3.26 -6.88
CA ALA A 530 -4.41 3.52 -7.58
C ALA A 530 -4.71 5.03 -7.68
N MET A 531 -4.42 5.81 -6.62
CA MET A 531 -4.61 7.27 -6.64
C MET A 531 -3.63 7.97 -7.59
N LYS A 532 -2.33 7.61 -7.57
CA LYS A 532 -1.31 8.14 -8.49
C LYS A 532 -1.70 7.92 -9.94
N SER A 533 -2.11 6.69 -10.30
CA SER A 533 -2.56 6.38 -11.65
C SER A 533 -3.77 7.22 -12.07
N ALA A 534 -4.73 7.43 -11.16
CA ALA A 534 -5.93 8.23 -11.41
C ALA A 534 -5.61 9.72 -11.60
N LEU A 535 -4.69 10.27 -10.80
CA LEU A 535 -4.24 11.65 -10.95
C LEU A 535 -3.53 11.87 -12.28
N ARG A 536 -2.68 10.94 -12.71
CA ARG A 536 -2.04 10.98 -14.04
C ARG A 536 -3.07 10.94 -15.17
N ALA A 537 -4.05 10.03 -15.08
CA ALA A 537 -5.11 9.93 -16.09
C ALA A 537 -6.01 11.17 -16.13
N ALA A 538 -6.39 11.70 -14.97
CA ALA A 538 -7.19 12.93 -14.87
C ALA A 538 -6.44 14.14 -15.45
N ARG A 539 -5.15 14.31 -15.12
CA ARG A 539 -4.28 15.33 -15.72
C ARG A 539 -4.23 15.19 -17.25
N ASN A 540 -4.05 13.97 -17.76
CA ASN A 540 -4.01 13.72 -19.19
C ASN A 540 -5.32 14.11 -19.87
N ILE A 541 -6.49 13.79 -19.27
CA ILE A 541 -7.80 14.17 -19.80
C ILE A 541 -7.98 15.70 -19.77
N SER A 542 -7.63 16.37 -18.68
CA SER A 542 -7.78 17.83 -18.56
C SER A 542 -6.82 18.61 -19.47
N ASN A 543 -5.63 18.09 -19.77
CA ASN A 543 -4.67 18.74 -20.68
C ASN A 543 -5.03 18.59 -22.16
N LEU A 544 -5.97 17.72 -22.51
CA LEU A 544 -6.47 17.54 -23.88
C LEU A 544 -7.58 18.56 -24.25
N ALA A 545 -7.94 19.43 -23.29
CA ALA A 545 -9.05 20.38 -23.38
C ALA A 545 -8.65 21.74 -23.97
#